data_AF-A0A2Z6S1X3-F1
#
_entry.id   AF-A0A2Z6S1X3-F1
#
_cell.length_a   1.000
_cell.length_b   1.000
_cell.length_c   1.000
_cell.angle_alpha   90.00
_cell.angle_beta   90.00
_cell.angle_gamma   90.00
#
_symmetry.space_group_name_H-M   'P 1'
#
loop_
_entity.id
_entity.type
_entity.pdbx_description
1 polymer ?
#
loop_
_entity_poly.entity_id
_entity_poly.type
_entity_poly.pdbx_seq_one_letter_code
_entity_poly.pdbx_strand_id
1 'polypeptide(L)'
;MWCDSCQIQEFENNFKNWTGENEEIDSFIQQTQLKAKDFDQFIQWMPYEGFDSIKKIGQGGFSTVYEAIWRDGPIWNWNLKSKKWERNDSCKVALKVLEGSRDSTRFLEEVSAYVECSALSVYKQTILRCYGISQDPETQDYILVLEYMPNGNIRRFLKQNSAKCDWSMRISILKDILHGLLTIHKRDLIHCNLHTGNILMRNNLNGRESKIAIADIGQYGPPCTHGEDLYGVIPYIAPEVLRGNAYTQASDIYSLGMLMYELISGIPPFSNRAHDQKLMFDVCNGLRPEIKKNNVPDNFINILKKCWDPNPFNRPSAYDLFLFDNYGELSVKNEELFESKYEIHPGAIYTSRGLGIYAQDLSQDNDEIIEWITEKRLEVPGSNCTTKLQNMNDEFGNNFE
;
A
#
# COMPACT_ATOMS: atom_id res chain seq x y z
N MET A 1 -20.45 -20.96 2.18
CA MET A 1 -21.51 -20.08 1.62
C MET A 1 -21.84 -19.06 2.69
N TRP A 2 -21.86 -17.77 2.34
CA TRP A 2 -22.15 -16.68 3.27
C TRP A 2 -23.68 -16.51 3.46
N CYS A 3 -24.10 -16.24 4.68
CA CYS A 3 -25.44 -15.98 5.22
C CYS A 3 -25.37 -14.79 6.21
N ASP A 4 -25.66 -13.59 5.72
CA ASP A 4 -25.54 -12.34 6.48
C ASP A 4 -26.14 -12.43 7.89
N SER A 5 -27.40 -12.86 8.01
CA SER A 5 -28.09 -12.96 9.30
C SER A 5 -27.53 -14.04 10.23
N CYS A 6 -27.08 -15.17 9.68
CA CYS A 6 -26.46 -16.24 10.47
C CYS A 6 -25.13 -15.78 11.06
N GLN A 7 -24.32 -15.07 10.27
CA GLN A 7 -23.01 -14.58 10.65
C GLN A 7 -23.09 -13.46 11.67
N ILE A 8 -23.96 -12.47 11.44
CA ILE A 8 -24.18 -11.37 12.39
C ILE A 8 -24.55 -11.92 13.76
N GLN A 9 -25.51 -12.85 13.83
CA GLN A 9 -25.91 -13.46 15.09
C GLN A 9 -24.75 -14.21 15.77
N GLU A 10 -23.93 -14.93 14.99
CA GLU A 10 -22.77 -15.64 15.53
C GLU A 10 -21.70 -14.68 16.04
N PHE A 11 -21.43 -13.57 15.33
CA PHE A 11 -20.50 -12.55 15.80
C PHE A 11 -20.99 -11.93 17.11
N GLU A 12 -22.25 -11.51 17.18
CA GLU A 12 -22.85 -10.94 18.40
C GLU A 12 -22.72 -11.87 19.61
N ASN A 13 -22.95 -13.17 19.40
CA ASN A 13 -22.79 -14.18 20.45
C ASN A 13 -21.34 -14.34 20.94
N ASN A 14 -20.36 -13.97 20.10
CA ASN A 14 -18.94 -14.16 20.33
C ASN A 14 -18.15 -12.88 20.58
N PHE A 15 -18.76 -11.69 20.59
CA PHE A 15 -18.03 -10.42 20.80
C PHE A 15 -17.14 -10.44 22.06
N LYS A 16 -17.58 -11.11 23.13
CA LYS A 16 -16.80 -11.27 24.37
C LYS A 16 -15.52 -12.09 24.21
N ASN A 17 -15.40 -12.89 23.15
CA ASN A 17 -14.21 -13.70 22.86
C ASN A 17 -13.18 -12.94 22.00
N TRP A 18 -13.54 -11.76 21.49
CA TRP A 18 -12.77 -10.98 20.52
C TRP A 18 -12.43 -9.60 21.08
N THR A 19 -12.09 -9.57 22.37
CA THR A 19 -11.77 -8.35 23.13
C THR A 19 -10.29 -8.30 23.48
N GLY A 20 -9.70 -7.12 23.27
CA GLY A 20 -8.36 -6.75 23.74
C GLY A 20 -8.37 -5.88 24.98
N GLU A 21 -9.49 -5.81 25.69
CA GLU A 21 -9.71 -4.93 26.86
C GLU A 21 -9.67 -3.43 26.55
N ASN A 22 -9.55 -3.03 25.27
CA ASN A 22 -9.66 -1.65 24.80
C ASN A 22 -11.00 -1.45 24.07
N GLU A 23 -11.89 -0.65 24.65
CA GLU A 23 -13.25 -0.43 24.14
C GLU A 23 -13.29 0.14 22.71
N GLU A 24 -12.32 0.99 22.33
CA GLU A 24 -12.24 1.58 20.99
C GLU A 24 -11.87 0.53 19.95
N ILE A 25 -10.84 -0.27 20.23
CA ILE A 25 -10.41 -1.40 19.37
C ILE A 25 -11.53 -2.44 19.25
N ASP A 26 -12.16 -2.79 20.37
CA ASP A 26 -13.23 -3.78 20.39
C ASP A 26 -14.43 -3.32 19.57
N SER A 27 -14.84 -2.06 19.74
CA SER A 27 -15.93 -1.46 18.95
C SER A 27 -15.59 -1.46 17.47
N PHE A 28 -14.35 -1.10 17.11
CA PHE A 28 -13.90 -1.13 15.72
C PHE A 28 -13.98 -2.55 15.13
N ILE A 29 -13.45 -3.56 15.83
CA ILE A 29 -13.49 -4.97 15.41
C ILE A 29 -14.94 -5.42 15.18
N GLN A 30 -15.84 -5.16 16.14
CA GLN A 30 -17.27 -5.52 16.04
C GLN A 30 -17.93 -4.86 14.82
N GLN A 31 -17.64 -3.57 14.56
CA GLN A 31 -18.15 -2.88 13.38
C GLN A 31 -17.69 -3.55 12.07
N THR A 32 -16.44 -4.01 11.99
CA THR A 32 -15.95 -4.72 10.79
C THR A 32 -16.72 -6.03 10.57
N GLN A 33 -16.99 -6.77 11.65
CA GLN A 33 -17.70 -8.06 11.61
C GLN A 33 -19.15 -7.90 11.18
N LEU A 34 -19.84 -6.88 11.69
CA LEU A 34 -21.23 -6.58 11.34
C LEU A 34 -21.40 -6.11 9.89
N LYS A 35 -20.37 -5.51 9.29
CA LYS A 35 -20.38 -5.01 7.91
C LYS A 35 -19.90 -6.03 6.88
N ALA A 36 -19.25 -7.11 7.31
CA ALA A 36 -18.63 -8.07 6.41
C ALA A 36 -19.66 -8.81 5.55
N LYS A 37 -19.28 -9.08 4.29
CA LYS A 37 -20.08 -9.84 3.32
C LYS A 37 -19.36 -11.09 2.82
N ASP A 38 -18.14 -11.32 3.28
CA ASP A 38 -17.32 -12.48 2.95
C ASP A 38 -16.29 -12.75 4.08
N PHE A 39 -15.70 -13.95 4.08
CA PHE A 39 -14.81 -14.43 5.16
C PHE A 39 -13.44 -13.73 5.22
N ASP A 40 -13.13 -12.87 4.26
CA ASP A 40 -11.91 -12.09 4.16
C ASP A 40 -12.13 -10.58 4.36
N GLN A 41 -13.34 -10.17 4.79
CA GLN A 41 -13.75 -8.76 4.93
C GLN A 41 -13.92 -8.26 6.37
N PHE A 42 -13.60 -9.09 7.37
CA PHE A 42 -13.58 -8.68 8.78
C PHE A 42 -12.24 -9.02 9.40
N ILE A 43 -11.97 -8.38 10.52
CA ILE A 43 -10.79 -8.65 11.33
C ILE A 43 -11.15 -9.26 12.69
N GLN A 44 -10.15 -9.83 13.34
CA GLN A 44 -10.29 -10.44 14.65
C GLN A 44 -9.33 -9.89 15.69
N TRP A 45 -9.74 -9.86 16.95
CA TRP A 45 -8.76 -9.82 18.05
C TRP A 45 -8.04 -11.17 18.10
N MET A 46 -6.73 -11.14 18.26
CA MET A 46 -5.86 -12.31 18.23
C MET A 46 -4.99 -12.30 19.48
N PRO A 47 -5.27 -13.17 20.48
CA PRO A 47 -4.44 -13.27 21.67
C PRO A 47 -2.98 -13.56 21.29
N TYR A 48 -2.04 -12.84 21.91
CA TYR A 48 -0.63 -12.94 21.57
C TYR A 48 -0.08 -14.36 21.79
N GLU A 49 -0.59 -15.06 22.81
CA GLU A 49 -0.28 -16.45 23.12
C GLU A 49 -0.67 -17.41 21.99
N GLY A 50 -1.52 -16.99 21.06
CA GLY A 50 -1.90 -17.74 19.87
C GLY A 50 -0.79 -17.90 18.83
N PHE A 51 0.35 -17.19 19.00
CA PHE A 51 1.47 -17.18 18.08
C PHE A 51 2.69 -17.94 18.61
N ASP A 52 3.20 -18.88 17.81
CA ASP A 52 4.42 -19.64 18.08
C ASP A 52 5.56 -19.22 17.14
N SER A 53 6.80 -19.59 17.51
CA SER A 53 7.98 -19.46 16.65
C SER A 53 8.23 -18.03 16.11
N ILE A 54 7.97 -17.03 16.95
CA ILE A 54 8.09 -15.62 16.59
C ILE A 54 9.55 -15.27 16.30
N LYS A 55 9.81 -14.73 15.10
CA LYS A 55 11.17 -14.37 14.66
C LYS A 55 11.16 -13.08 13.86
N LYS A 56 12.05 -12.15 14.21
CA LYS A 56 12.19 -10.86 13.49
C LYS A 56 12.64 -11.10 12.05
N ILE A 57 11.93 -10.50 11.08
CA ILE A 57 12.24 -10.57 9.64
C ILE A 57 12.52 -9.22 9.01
N GLY A 58 12.18 -8.11 9.66
CA GLY A 58 12.46 -6.77 9.16
C GLY A 58 12.23 -5.70 10.22
N GLN A 59 12.81 -4.52 9.99
CA GLN A 59 12.56 -3.31 10.78
C GLN A 59 12.57 -2.11 9.85
N GLY A 60 11.53 -1.29 9.94
CA GLY A 60 11.39 -0.01 9.26
C GLY A 60 11.61 1.16 10.23
N GLY A 61 11.21 2.36 9.81
CA GLY A 61 11.36 3.56 10.63
C GLY A 61 10.41 3.62 11.84
N PHE A 62 9.22 3.04 11.73
CA PHE A 62 8.15 3.12 12.75
C PHE A 62 7.55 1.75 13.11
N SER A 63 8.12 0.67 12.58
CA SER A 63 7.59 -0.67 12.82
C SER A 63 8.66 -1.74 12.74
N THR A 64 8.46 -2.82 13.49
CA THR A 64 9.23 -4.05 13.38
C THR A 64 8.32 -5.17 12.93
N VAL A 65 8.79 -6.00 11.99
CA VAL A 65 8.02 -7.11 11.43
C VAL A 65 8.62 -8.44 11.85
N TYR A 66 7.78 -9.34 12.35
CA TYR A 66 8.12 -10.71 12.73
C TYR A 66 7.37 -11.72 11.85
N GLU A 67 7.99 -12.86 11.58
CA GLU A 67 7.27 -14.07 11.14
C GLU A 67 6.84 -14.87 12.36
N ALA A 68 5.64 -15.44 12.34
CA ALA A 68 5.13 -16.31 13.40
C ALA A 68 4.23 -17.41 12.82
N ILE A 69 3.97 -18.46 13.61
CA ILE A 69 2.97 -19.48 13.32
C ILE A 69 1.71 -19.14 14.12
N TRP A 70 0.60 -18.91 13.44
CA TRP A 70 -0.71 -18.77 14.06
C TRP A 70 -1.36 -20.14 14.19
N ARG A 71 -1.62 -20.59 15.44
CA ARG A 71 -2.11 -21.94 15.74
C ARG A 71 -3.51 -22.22 15.19
N ASP A 72 -4.44 -21.28 15.33
CA ASP A 72 -5.85 -21.52 15.01
C ASP A 72 -6.17 -21.41 13.52
N GLY A 73 -5.30 -20.74 12.75
CA GLY A 73 -5.47 -20.52 11.33
C GLY A 73 -6.69 -19.65 10.95
N PRO A 74 -6.73 -19.18 9.69
CA PRO A 74 -7.79 -18.30 9.21
C PRO A 74 -9.13 -19.03 9.07
N ILE A 75 -10.21 -18.31 9.36
CA ILE A 75 -11.57 -18.72 8.95
C ILE A 75 -11.63 -18.73 7.42
N TRP A 76 -12.18 -19.80 6.85
CA TRP A 76 -12.35 -19.94 5.40
C TRP A 76 -13.78 -20.30 4.98
N ASN A 77 -14.62 -20.81 5.88
CA ASN A 77 -15.99 -21.16 5.54
C ASN A 77 -16.94 -21.16 6.74
N TRP A 78 -18.21 -20.94 6.45
CA TRP A 78 -19.31 -21.14 7.39
C TRP A 78 -20.04 -22.45 7.09
N ASN A 79 -20.11 -23.33 8.08
CA ASN A 79 -20.83 -24.59 7.96
C ASN A 79 -22.30 -24.41 8.36
N LEU A 80 -23.19 -24.37 7.37
CA LEU A 80 -24.64 -24.15 7.59
C LEU A 80 -25.32 -25.22 8.46
N LYS A 81 -24.80 -26.45 8.50
CA LYS A 81 -25.41 -27.56 9.26
C LYS A 81 -25.05 -27.48 10.75
N SER A 82 -23.76 -27.28 11.04
CA SER A 82 -23.28 -27.18 12.41
C SER A 82 -23.44 -25.77 13.00
N LYS A 83 -23.68 -24.77 12.15
CA LYS A 83 -23.69 -23.33 12.49
C LYS A 83 -22.39 -22.93 13.20
N LYS A 84 -21.27 -23.33 12.61
CA LYS A 84 -19.92 -23.03 13.13
C LYS A 84 -18.99 -22.60 12.01
N TRP A 85 -18.00 -21.80 12.38
CA TRP A 85 -16.88 -21.44 11.54
C TRP A 85 -15.93 -22.61 11.34
N GLU A 86 -15.51 -22.83 10.10
CA GLU A 86 -14.42 -23.72 9.75
C GLU A 86 -13.15 -22.88 9.55
N ARG A 87 -12.08 -23.34 10.18
CA ARG A 87 -10.74 -22.75 10.10
C ARG A 87 -9.81 -23.65 9.31
N ASN A 88 -8.81 -23.05 8.69
CA ASN A 88 -7.69 -23.78 8.12
C ASN A 88 -6.75 -24.22 9.24
N ASP A 89 -5.87 -25.16 8.93
CA ASP A 89 -4.79 -25.53 9.84
C ASP A 89 -3.86 -24.34 10.13
N SER A 90 -3.01 -24.51 11.14
CA SER A 90 -2.00 -23.51 11.52
C SER A 90 -1.24 -22.98 10.31
N CYS A 91 -1.07 -21.66 10.23
CA CYS A 91 -0.42 -21.01 9.09
C CYS A 91 0.66 -20.02 9.54
N LYS A 92 1.51 -19.60 8.60
CA LYS A 92 2.45 -18.50 8.86
C LYS A 92 1.74 -17.15 8.70
N VAL A 93 2.05 -16.23 9.60
CA VAL A 93 1.60 -14.83 9.58
C VAL A 93 2.78 -13.88 9.72
N ALA A 94 2.60 -12.65 9.27
CA ALA A 94 3.51 -11.55 9.55
C ALA A 94 2.91 -10.66 10.65
N LEU A 95 3.64 -10.48 11.75
CA LEU A 95 3.28 -9.60 12.85
C LEU A 95 3.99 -8.26 12.66
N LYS A 96 3.27 -7.22 12.24
CA LYS A 96 3.80 -5.85 12.12
C LYS A 96 3.50 -5.11 13.42
N VAL A 97 4.51 -5.01 14.29
CA VAL A 97 4.45 -4.25 15.54
C VAL A 97 4.66 -2.78 15.21
N LEU A 98 3.70 -1.94 15.56
CA LEU A 98 3.77 -0.50 15.36
C LEU A 98 4.35 0.16 16.62
N GLU A 99 5.60 0.59 16.56
CA GLU A 99 6.34 1.04 17.73
C GLU A 99 5.73 2.34 18.29
N GLY A 100 5.44 2.37 19.58
CA GLY A 100 4.82 3.53 20.25
C GLY A 100 3.32 3.68 20.00
N SER A 101 2.62 2.62 19.56
CA SER A 101 1.19 2.64 19.20
C SER A 101 0.25 2.56 20.40
N ARG A 102 0.68 3.02 21.58
CA ARG A 102 -0.18 3.07 22.78
C ARG A 102 -1.41 3.98 22.58
N ASP A 103 -1.32 4.90 21.62
CA ASP A 103 -2.44 5.66 21.09
C ASP A 103 -3.16 4.84 20.00
N SER A 104 -4.38 4.40 20.29
CA SER A 104 -5.23 3.60 19.41
C SER A 104 -5.65 4.34 18.15
N THR A 105 -5.71 5.68 18.14
CA THR A 105 -6.26 6.44 16.99
C THR A 105 -5.44 6.24 15.72
N ARG A 106 -4.12 6.47 15.79
CA ARG A 106 -3.23 6.29 14.62
C ARG A 106 -3.11 4.83 14.19
N PHE A 107 -3.18 3.91 15.15
CA PHE A 107 -3.21 2.48 14.87
C PHE A 107 -4.48 2.10 14.11
N LEU A 108 -5.64 2.59 14.55
CA LEU A 108 -6.92 2.33 13.89
C LEU A 108 -6.99 2.94 12.49
N GLU A 109 -6.38 4.11 12.25
CA GLU A 109 -6.24 4.66 10.90
C GLU A 109 -5.50 3.68 9.97
N GLU A 110 -4.39 3.09 10.40
CA GLU A 110 -3.65 2.06 9.65
C GLU A 110 -4.51 0.82 9.36
N VAL A 111 -5.19 0.29 10.38
CA VAL A 111 -6.03 -0.92 10.22
C VAL A 111 -7.24 -0.63 9.32
N SER A 112 -7.85 0.55 9.44
CA SER A 112 -9.03 0.96 8.68
C SER A 112 -8.79 0.92 7.17
N ALA A 113 -7.59 1.31 6.71
CA ALA A 113 -7.23 1.26 5.30
C ALA A 113 -7.30 -0.17 4.74
N TYR A 114 -6.81 -1.16 5.50
CA TYR A 114 -6.92 -2.58 5.12
C TYR A 114 -8.37 -3.05 5.06
N VAL A 115 -9.18 -2.70 6.06
CA VAL A 115 -10.58 -3.11 6.13
C VAL A 115 -11.37 -2.51 4.95
N GLU A 116 -11.27 -1.20 4.72
CA GLU A 116 -11.98 -0.52 3.63
C GLU A 116 -11.59 -1.05 2.24
N CYS A 117 -10.31 -1.31 2.02
CA CYS A 117 -9.82 -1.87 0.77
C CYS A 117 -10.27 -3.33 0.59
N SER A 118 -10.26 -4.15 1.64
CA SER A 118 -10.67 -5.57 1.57
C SER A 118 -12.15 -5.76 1.20
N ALA A 119 -13.00 -4.81 1.61
CA ALA A 119 -14.43 -4.84 1.33
C ALA A 119 -14.77 -4.65 -0.16
N LEU A 120 -13.85 -4.15 -0.99
CA LEU A 120 -14.04 -4.04 -2.45
C LEU A 120 -13.76 -5.38 -3.13
N SER A 121 -14.80 -6.19 -3.26
CA SER A 121 -14.76 -7.56 -3.80
C SER A 121 -14.40 -7.69 -5.30
N VAL A 122 -14.13 -6.59 -6.00
CA VAL A 122 -13.99 -6.57 -7.46
C VAL A 122 -12.71 -7.27 -7.92
N TYR A 123 -11.61 -7.14 -7.18
CA TYR A 123 -10.31 -7.74 -7.51
C TYR A 123 -9.72 -8.38 -6.26
N LYS A 124 -10.20 -9.58 -5.93
CA LYS A 124 -9.78 -10.30 -4.71
C LYS A 124 -8.25 -10.40 -4.63
N GLN A 125 -7.71 -10.11 -3.44
CA GLN A 125 -6.34 -10.43 -3.00
C GLN A 125 -5.17 -9.60 -3.54
N THR A 126 -5.41 -8.44 -4.20
CA THR A 126 -4.34 -7.50 -4.61
C THR A 126 -3.86 -6.59 -3.48
N ILE A 127 -4.59 -6.53 -2.37
CA ILE A 127 -4.21 -5.85 -1.13
C ILE A 127 -3.83 -6.92 -0.11
N LEU A 128 -2.78 -6.66 0.68
CA LEU A 128 -2.29 -7.61 1.67
C LEU A 128 -3.38 -7.86 2.70
N ARG A 129 -3.72 -9.13 2.95
CA ARG A 129 -4.80 -9.47 3.87
C ARG A 129 -4.38 -9.16 5.30
N CYS A 130 -5.22 -8.40 6.01
CA CYS A 130 -5.18 -8.26 7.45
C CYS A 130 -6.12 -9.30 8.08
N TYR A 131 -5.58 -10.17 8.93
CA TYR A 131 -6.39 -11.11 9.71
C TYR A 131 -6.94 -10.44 10.98
N GLY A 132 -6.17 -9.52 11.55
CA GLY A 132 -6.66 -8.64 12.58
C GLY A 132 -5.59 -8.05 13.46
N ILE A 133 -5.93 -7.86 14.73
CA ILE A 133 -5.19 -7.06 15.70
C ILE A 133 -4.73 -7.95 16.85
N SER A 134 -3.51 -7.75 17.30
CA SER A 134 -2.98 -8.28 18.56
C SER A 134 -2.28 -7.15 19.31
N GLN A 135 -1.73 -7.46 20.49
CA GLN A 135 -0.95 -6.53 21.28
C GLN A 135 0.24 -7.27 21.89
N ASP A 136 1.40 -6.64 21.84
CA ASP A 136 2.61 -7.17 22.45
C ASP A 136 2.51 -7.05 23.98
N PRO A 137 2.60 -8.16 24.74
CA PRO A 137 2.36 -8.14 26.18
C PRO A 137 3.44 -7.38 26.95
N GLU A 138 4.65 -7.24 26.41
CA GLU A 138 5.77 -6.56 27.09
C GLU A 138 5.76 -5.06 26.84
N THR A 139 5.61 -4.66 25.58
CA THR A 139 5.71 -3.25 25.15
C THR A 139 4.37 -2.52 25.21
N GLN A 140 3.27 -3.28 25.15
CA GLN A 140 1.88 -2.82 25.00
C GLN A 140 1.61 -2.16 23.65
N ASP A 141 2.53 -2.29 22.69
CA ASP A 141 2.34 -1.83 21.32
C ASP A 141 1.37 -2.75 20.58
N TYR A 142 0.48 -2.17 19.77
CA TYR A 142 -0.43 -2.92 18.92
C TYR A 142 0.31 -3.55 17.72
N ILE A 143 -0.25 -4.68 17.29
CA ILE A 143 0.28 -5.53 16.24
C ILE A 143 -0.78 -5.72 15.17
N LEU A 144 -0.43 -5.43 13.92
CA LEU A 144 -1.21 -5.92 12.78
C LEU A 144 -0.78 -7.35 12.45
N VAL A 145 -1.76 -8.25 12.38
CA VAL A 145 -1.56 -9.64 11.99
C VAL A 145 -1.91 -9.77 10.51
N LEU A 146 -0.87 -9.85 9.68
CA LEU A 146 -0.96 -9.81 8.22
C LEU A 146 -0.65 -11.16 7.61
N GLU A 147 -1.09 -11.36 6.37
CA GLU A 147 -0.68 -12.48 5.55
C GLU A 147 0.85 -12.52 5.37
N TYR A 148 1.44 -13.71 5.59
CA TYR A 148 2.86 -13.90 5.34
C TYR A 148 3.14 -14.13 3.85
N MET A 149 4.07 -13.36 3.31
CA MET A 149 4.46 -13.40 1.89
C MET A 149 5.84 -14.04 1.70
N PRO A 150 5.90 -15.36 1.44
CA PRO A 150 7.14 -16.15 1.45
C PRO A 150 8.17 -15.76 0.39
N ASN A 151 7.74 -15.16 -0.73
CA ASN A 151 8.65 -14.74 -1.79
C ASN A 151 9.20 -13.31 -1.59
N GLY A 152 8.87 -12.66 -0.46
CA GLY A 152 9.29 -11.30 -0.16
C GLY A 152 8.70 -10.29 -1.14
N ASN A 153 9.45 -9.25 -1.49
CA ASN A 153 8.98 -8.17 -2.35
C ASN A 153 9.49 -8.27 -3.80
N ILE A 154 8.84 -7.53 -4.71
CA ILE A 154 9.19 -7.50 -6.14
C ILE A 154 10.66 -7.14 -6.36
N ARG A 155 11.21 -6.18 -5.62
CA ARG A 155 12.62 -5.77 -5.81
C ARG A 155 13.57 -6.94 -5.58
N ARG A 156 13.37 -7.69 -4.50
CA ARG A 156 14.15 -8.92 -4.22
C ARG A 156 13.92 -9.95 -5.31
N PHE A 157 12.68 -10.13 -5.75
CA PHE A 157 12.34 -11.07 -6.81
C PHE A 157 13.05 -10.76 -8.12
N LEU A 158 12.98 -9.51 -8.61
CA LEU A 158 13.66 -9.05 -9.83
C LEU A 158 15.18 -9.22 -9.73
N LYS A 159 15.77 -8.92 -8.57
CA LYS A 159 17.22 -9.10 -8.34
C LYS A 159 17.65 -10.58 -8.38
N GLN A 160 16.85 -11.48 -7.84
CA GLN A 160 17.19 -12.90 -7.71
C GLN A 160 16.80 -13.73 -8.95
N ASN A 161 15.80 -13.27 -9.70
CA ASN A 161 15.15 -14.04 -10.76
C ASN A 161 14.98 -13.23 -12.06
N SER A 162 15.86 -12.25 -12.33
CA SER A 162 15.77 -11.38 -13.52
C SER A 162 15.59 -12.18 -14.81
N ALA A 163 16.39 -13.24 -14.99
CA ALA A 163 16.33 -14.14 -16.14
C ALA A 163 15.08 -15.03 -16.21
N LYS A 164 14.28 -15.14 -15.14
CA LYS A 164 13.03 -15.93 -15.11
C LYS A 164 11.77 -15.07 -15.16
N CYS A 165 11.91 -13.75 -15.00
CA CYS A 165 10.79 -12.81 -15.04
C CYS A 165 10.65 -12.27 -16.46
N ASP A 166 9.99 -13.06 -17.31
CA ASP A 166 9.68 -12.68 -18.69
C ASP A 166 8.70 -11.49 -18.76
N TRP A 167 8.50 -10.97 -19.96
CA TRP A 167 7.59 -9.85 -20.18
C TRP A 167 6.16 -10.14 -19.72
N SER A 168 5.65 -11.35 -19.97
CA SER A 168 4.31 -11.77 -19.59
C SER A 168 4.09 -11.70 -18.07
N MET A 169 5.07 -12.19 -17.31
CA MET A 169 5.07 -12.12 -15.86
C MET A 169 5.14 -10.66 -15.36
N ARG A 170 5.99 -9.81 -15.96
CA ARG A 170 6.10 -8.38 -15.62
C ARG A 170 4.78 -7.64 -15.85
N ILE A 171 4.13 -7.87 -16.99
CA ILE A 171 2.83 -7.28 -17.29
C ILE A 171 1.75 -7.83 -16.35
N SER A 172 1.75 -9.13 -16.05
CA SER A 172 0.81 -9.68 -15.07
C SER A 172 0.96 -9.04 -13.69
N ILE A 173 2.21 -8.83 -13.24
CA ILE A 173 2.50 -8.16 -11.97
C ILE A 173 2.01 -6.70 -12.02
N LEU A 174 2.27 -5.98 -13.11
CA LEU A 174 1.78 -4.61 -13.27
C LEU A 174 0.25 -4.54 -13.19
N LYS A 175 -0.47 -5.46 -13.85
CA LYS A 175 -1.93 -5.53 -13.80
C LYS A 175 -2.44 -5.72 -12.38
N ASP A 176 -1.83 -6.63 -11.63
CA ASP A 176 -2.16 -6.87 -10.23
C ASP A 176 -1.94 -5.60 -9.37
N ILE A 177 -0.84 -4.87 -9.61
CA ILE A 177 -0.55 -3.59 -8.93
C ILE A 177 -1.57 -2.53 -9.31
N LEU A 178 -1.92 -2.40 -10.59
CA LEU A 178 -2.93 -1.46 -11.06
C LEU A 178 -4.29 -1.72 -10.43
N HIS A 179 -4.70 -2.98 -10.31
CA HIS A 179 -5.94 -3.35 -9.63
C HIS A 179 -5.91 -3.00 -8.14
N GLY A 180 -4.80 -3.28 -7.44
CA GLY A 180 -4.64 -2.88 -6.05
C GLY A 180 -4.66 -1.35 -5.86
N LEU A 181 -3.94 -0.61 -6.70
CA LEU A 181 -3.92 0.85 -6.62
C LEU A 181 -5.28 1.47 -6.94
N LEU A 182 -6.01 0.92 -7.93
CA LEU A 182 -7.38 1.33 -8.22
C LEU A 182 -8.32 1.08 -7.04
N THR A 183 -8.16 -0.04 -6.33
CA THR A 183 -8.91 -0.32 -5.10
C THR A 183 -8.66 0.74 -4.02
N ILE A 184 -7.40 1.10 -3.79
CA ILE A 184 -7.01 2.15 -2.84
C ILE A 184 -7.63 3.50 -3.25
N HIS A 185 -7.44 3.91 -4.50
CA HIS A 185 -7.92 5.20 -5.00
C HIS A 185 -9.44 5.33 -5.03
N LYS A 186 -10.18 4.23 -5.26
CA LYS A 186 -11.65 4.20 -5.18
C LYS A 186 -12.20 4.39 -3.77
N ARG A 187 -11.38 4.25 -2.73
CA ARG A 187 -11.72 4.57 -1.34
C ARG A 187 -11.28 5.96 -0.93
N ASP A 188 -10.90 6.80 -1.90
CA ASP A 188 -10.31 8.13 -1.69
C ASP A 188 -9.04 8.10 -0.82
N LEU A 189 -8.39 6.94 -0.74
CA LEU A 189 -7.12 6.75 -0.06
C LEU A 189 -5.95 7.07 -1.00
N ILE A 190 -4.82 7.40 -0.39
CA ILE A 190 -3.53 7.65 -1.05
C ILE A 190 -2.51 6.75 -0.35
N HIS A 191 -1.72 5.99 -1.11
CA HIS A 191 -0.73 5.08 -0.52
C HIS A 191 0.48 5.85 0.04
N CYS A 192 0.92 6.92 -0.62
CA CYS A 192 2.03 7.81 -0.21
C CYS A 192 3.44 7.19 -0.17
N ASN A 193 3.57 5.85 -0.18
CA ASN A 193 4.84 5.14 -0.09
C ASN A 193 4.86 3.92 -1.05
N LEU A 194 4.25 4.08 -2.22
CA LEU A 194 4.17 3.03 -3.23
C LEU A 194 5.54 2.80 -3.88
N HIS A 195 6.11 1.61 -3.71
CA HIS A 195 7.34 1.21 -4.38
C HIS A 195 7.47 -0.32 -4.39
N THR A 196 8.37 -0.87 -5.21
CA THR A 196 8.55 -2.34 -5.31
C THR A 196 8.94 -3.05 -4.01
N GLY A 197 9.41 -2.32 -3.00
CA GLY A 197 9.62 -2.85 -1.63
C GLY A 197 8.33 -3.14 -0.85
N ASN A 198 7.23 -2.49 -1.20
CA ASN A 198 5.90 -2.60 -0.57
C ASN A 198 4.93 -3.44 -1.41
N ILE A 199 5.41 -4.00 -2.53
CA ILE A 199 4.66 -4.98 -3.30
C ILE A 199 5.23 -6.37 -2.97
N LEU A 200 4.44 -7.15 -2.24
CA LEU A 200 4.83 -8.48 -1.77
C LEU A 200 4.36 -9.56 -2.74
N MET A 201 5.07 -10.67 -2.80
CA MET A 201 4.80 -11.76 -3.76
C MET A 201 4.30 -13.03 -3.07
N ARG A 202 3.25 -13.63 -3.65
CA ARG A 202 2.69 -14.92 -3.25
C ARG A 202 3.53 -16.09 -3.78
N ASN A 203 3.32 -17.28 -3.20
CA ASN A 203 3.98 -18.52 -3.61
C ASN A 203 3.54 -19.03 -4.99
N ASN A 204 2.24 -18.93 -5.32
CA ASN A 204 1.69 -19.57 -6.51
C ASN A 204 1.57 -18.60 -7.69
N LEU A 205 2.63 -18.49 -8.47
CA LEU A 205 2.66 -17.68 -9.69
C LEU A 205 1.75 -18.21 -10.82
N ASN A 206 1.29 -19.46 -10.70
CA ASN A 206 0.49 -20.15 -11.72
C ASN A 206 -1.00 -20.30 -11.31
N GLY A 207 -1.39 -19.73 -10.17
CA GLY A 207 -2.77 -19.77 -9.67
C GLY A 207 -3.69 -18.76 -10.35
N ARG A 208 -4.99 -18.83 -10.01
CA ARG A 208 -5.99 -17.81 -10.39
C ARG A 208 -5.94 -16.56 -9.49
N GLU A 209 -5.24 -16.66 -8.37
CA GLU A 209 -5.04 -15.57 -7.42
C GLU A 209 -4.07 -14.53 -7.97
N SER A 210 -4.18 -13.30 -7.47
CA SER A 210 -3.21 -12.25 -7.78
C SER A 210 -1.81 -12.70 -7.38
N LYS A 211 -0.79 -12.43 -8.19
CA LYS A 211 0.58 -12.87 -7.87
C LYS A 211 1.20 -12.08 -6.73
N ILE A 212 0.63 -10.90 -6.45
CA ILE A 212 1.17 -9.94 -5.50
C ILE A 212 0.11 -9.45 -4.53
N ALA A 213 0.56 -8.73 -3.52
CA ALA A 213 -0.30 -7.87 -2.71
C ALA A 213 0.41 -6.56 -2.38
N ILE A 214 -0.32 -5.45 -2.43
CA ILE A 214 0.16 -4.15 -1.95
C ILE A 214 0.06 -4.15 -0.42
N ALA A 215 1.18 -3.86 0.23
CA ALA A 215 1.30 -3.74 1.68
C ALA A 215 1.53 -2.27 2.07
N ASP A 216 1.49 -1.98 3.37
CA ASP A 216 1.84 -0.66 3.92
C ASP A 216 0.92 0.47 3.40
N ILE A 217 -0.38 0.16 3.30
CA ILE A 217 -1.40 1.07 2.76
C ILE A 217 -2.00 2.03 3.80
N GLY A 218 -1.66 1.84 5.08
CA GLY A 218 -2.04 2.76 6.14
C GLY A 218 -1.00 3.86 6.36
N GLN A 219 -1.35 4.85 7.18
CA GLN A 219 -0.51 6.03 7.46
C GLN A 219 0.13 5.99 8.86
N TYR A 220 0.55 4.83 9.35
CA TYR A 220 1.31 4.79 10.61
C TYR A 220 2.71 5.38 10.43
N GLY A 221 2.85 6.67 10.76
CA GLY A 221 4.06 7.47 10.56
C GLY A 221 3.72 8.96 10.37
N PRO A 222 4.59 9.75 9.73
CA PRO A 222 4.27 11.12 9.33
C PRO A 222 3.03 11.14 8.45
N PRO A 223 2.08 12.05 8.71
CA PRO A 223 0.87 12.15 7.93
C PRO A 223 1.19 12.50 6.47
N CYS A 224 0.37 12.05 5.53
CA CYS A 224 0.47 12.42 4.11
C CYS A 224 0.16 13.91 3.82
N THR A 225 0.13 14.76 4.86
CA THR A 225 -0.24 16.17 4.83
C THR A 225 0.96 17.08 4.56
N HIS A 226 0.69 18.37 4.31
CA HIS A 226 1.72 19.40 4.23
C HIS A 226 2.62 19.40 5.48
N GLY A 227 3.94 19.55 5.31
CA GLY A 227 4.84 19.84 6.43
C GLY A 227 6.14 19.03 6.49
N GLU A 228 6.85 19.24 7.59
CA GLU A 228 8.30 19.10 7.79
C GLU A 228 8.86 17.66 7.79
N ASP A 229 7.97 16.67 7.72
CA ASP A 229 8.28 15.23 7.90
C ASP A 229 8.11 14.43 6.61
N LEU A 230 8.75 14.87 5.52
CA LEU A 230 8.78 14.11 4.27
C LEU A 230 9.28 12.68 4.53
N TYR A 231 8.52 11.67 4.11
CA TYR A 231 8.84 10.26 4.34
C TYR A 231 8.70 9.44 3.06
N GLY A 232 9.65 8.56 2.79
CA GLY A 232 9.55 7.61 1.68
C GLY A 232 10.89 7.26 1.05
N VAL A 233 10.84 6.83 -0.21
CA VAL A 233 12.02 6.43 -0.99
C VAL A 233 12.22 7.44 -2.11
N ILE A 234 13.22 8.32 -2.00
CA ILE A 234 13.46 9.49 -2.88
C ILE A 234 13.11 9.25 -4.37
N PRO A 235 13.64 8.21 -5.05
CA PRO A 235 13.28 7.96 -6.45
C PRO A 235 11.79 7.84 -6.80
N TYR A 236 10.95 7.43 -5.85
CA TYR A 236 9.51 7.22 -6.03
C TYR A 236 8.68 8.43 -5.59
N ILE A 237 9.27 9.40 -4.89
CA ILE A 237 8.54 10.57 -4.40
C ILE A 237 8.33 11.54 -5.57
N ALA A 238 7.07 11.96 -5.75
CA ALA A 238 6.68 12.86 -6.82
C ALA A 238 7.32 14.26 -6.66
N PRO A 239 7.65 14.95 -7.76
CA PRO A 239 8.37 16.22 -7.72
C PRO A 239 7.59 17.36 -7.04
N GLU A 240 6.26 17.32 -7.04
CA GLU A 240 5.44 18.26 -6.27
C GLU A 240 5.50 18.00 -4.77
N VAL A 241 5.60 16.73 -4.37
CA VAL A 241 5.73 16.32 -2.96
C VAL A 241 7.12 16.66 -2.43
N LEU A 242 8.16 16.44 -3.23
CA LEU A 242 9.52 16.89 -2.92
C LEU A 242 9.64 18.41 -2.72
N ARG A 243 8.72 19.19 -3.29
CA ARG A 243 8.60 20.65 -3.09
C ARG A 243 7.76 21.04 -1.86
N GLY A 244 7.27 20.08 -1.09
CA GLY A 244 6.49 20.32 0.12
C GLY A 244 4.96 20.33 -0.07
N ASN A 245 4.45 19.98 -1.26
CA ASN A 245 3.01 19.77 -1.42
C ASN A 245 2.58 18.46 -0.76
N ALA A 246 1.32 18.40 -0.33
CA ALA A 246 0.73 17.18 0.20
C ALA A 246 0.72 16.06 -0.86
N TYR A 247 0.70 14.82 -0.38
CA TYR A 247 0.50 13.68 -1.26
C TYR A 247 -0.90 13.72 -1.88
N THR A 248 -0.99 13.20 -3.09
CA THR A 248 -2.23 13.07 -3.86
C THR A 248 -2.29 11.70 -4.54
N GLN A 249 -3.45 11.28 -5.03
CA GLN A 249 -3.52 10.09 -5.88
C GLN A 249 -2.61 10.21 -7.12
N ALA A 250 -2.44 11.42 -7.68
CA ALA A 250 -1.50 11.66 -8.78
C ALA A 250 -0.02 11.46 -8.37
N SER A 251 0.32 11.63 -7.09
CA SER A 251 1.67 11.31 -6.58
C SER A 251 1.90 9.80 -6.45
N ASP A 252 0.86 9.00 -6.16
CA ASP A 252 0.96 7.54 -6.27
C ASP A 252 1.15 7.10 -7.72
N ILE A 253 0.51 7.80 -8.69
CA ILE A 253 0.71 7.52 -10.12
C ILE A 253 2.14 7.81 -10.56
N TYR A 254 2.77 8.86 -10.04
CA TYR A 254 4.21 9.07 -10.24
C TYR A 254 5.03 7.90 -9.72
N SER A 255 4.74 7.46 -8.49
CA SER A 255 5.40 6.32 -7.85
C SER A 255 5.22 5.04 -8.67
N LEU A 256 4.03 4.83 -9.23
CA LEU A 256 3.73 3.75 -10.17
C LEU A 256 4.58 3.85 -11.45
N GLY A 257 4.80 5.05 -12.00
CA GLY A 257 5.70 5.24 -13.15
C GLY A 257 7.13 4.78 -12.87
N MET A 258 7.64 5.06 -11.67
CA MET A 258 8.95 4.57 -11.21
C MET A 258 8.97 3.06 -10.96
N LEU A 259 7.86 2.51 -10.49
CA LEU A 259 7.66 1.07 -10.37
C LEU A 259 7.65 0.38 -11.75
N MET A 260 6.92 0.94 -12.72
CA MET A 260 6.89 0.48 -14.11
C MET A 260 8.30 0.47 -14.71
N TYR A 261 9.09 1.52 -14.46
CA TYR A 261 10.49 1.59 -14.87
C TYR A 261 11.32 0.43 -14.32
N GLU A 262 11.23 0.15 -13.03
CA GLU A 262 11.97 -0.95 -12.40
C GLU A 262 11.49 -2.31 -12.92
N LEU A 263 10.18 -2.47 -13.14
CA LEU A 263 9.59 -3.68 -13.72
C LEU A 263 10.06 -3.94 -15.16
N ILE A 264 10.32 -2.93 -15.98
CA ILE A 264 10.78 -3.15 -17.38
C ILE A 264 12.31 -3.20 -17.50
N SER A 265 13.04 -2.42 -16.71
CA SER A 265 14.50 -2.40 -16.77
C SER A 265 15.12 -3.52 -15.91
N GLY A 266 14.41 -4.00 -14.89
CA GLY A 266 14.97 -4.80 -13.81
C GLY A 266 15.98 -4.02 -12.95
N ILE A 267 16.10 -2.70 -13.15
CA ILE A 267 17.08 -1.83 -12.50
C ILE A 267 16.31 -0.84 -11.63
N PRO A 268 16.65 -0.69 -10.35
CA PRO A 268 16.06 0.33 -9.50
C PRO A 268 16.30 1.75 -10.05
N PRO A 269 15.31 2.65 -10.00
CA PRO A 269 15.45 4.02 -10.50
C PRO A 269 16.59 4.75 -9.78
N PHE A 270 17.46 5.39 -10.55
CA PHE A 270 18.64 6.12 -10.07
C PHE A 270 19.68 5.29 -9.30
N SER A 271 19.77 3.99 -9.57
CA SER A 271 20.71 3.07 -8.88
C SER A 271 22.19 3.46 -8.96
N ASN A 272 22.57 4.28 -9.94
CA ASN A 272 23.95 4.69 -10.18
C ASN A 272 24.38 5.97 -9.44
N ARG A 273 23.57 6.52 -8.54
CA ARG A 273 23.89 7.76 -7.80
C ARG A 273 23.37 7.76 -6.37
N ALA A 274 23.86 8.68 -5.55
CA ALA A 274 23.37 8.88 -4.19
C ALA A 274 21.91 9.37 -4.19
N HIS A 275 21.16 8.96 -3.16
CA HIS A 275 19.80 9.41 -2.88
C HIS A 275 19.84 10.51 -1.83
N ASP A 276 20.23 11.70 -2.27
CA ASP A 276 20.49 12.89 -1.46
C ASP A 276 19.68 14.12 -1.96
N GLN A 277 19.94 15.30 -1.38
CA GLN A 277 19.31 16.56 -1.79
C GLN A 277 19.50 16.86 -3.27
N LYS A 278 20.68 16.52 -3.81
CA LYS A 278 20.98 16.77 -5.22
C LYS A 278 20.08 15.95 -6.13
N LEU A 279 19.83 14.68 -5.79
CA LEU A 279 18.85 13.87 -6.53
C LEU A 279 17.44 14.46 -6.44
N MET A 280 17.00 14.89 -5.25
CA MET A 280 15.68 15.50 -5.08
C MET A 280 15.52 16.76 -5.94
N PHE A 281 16.51 17.66 -5.91
CA PHE A 281 16.54 18.85 -6.77
C PHE A 281 16.50 18.51 -8.26
N ASP A 282 17.32 17.55 -8.71
CA ASP A 282 17.36 17.17 -10.10
C ASP A 282 16.02 16.56 -10.56
N VAL A 283 15.35 15.75 -9.73
CA VAL A 283 14.02 15.19 -10.01
C VAL A 283 12.96 16.28 -10.14
N CYS A 284 12.98 17.28 -9.26
CA CYS A 284 12.14 18.48 -9.36
C CYS A 284 12.34 19.20 -10.69
N ASN A 285 13.59 19.27 -11.18
CA ASN A 285 13.96 19.86 -12.46
C ASN A 285 13.80 18.92 -13.67
N GLY A 286 13.04 17.84 -13.53
CA GLY A 286 12.64 16.98 -14.64
C GLY A 286 13.59 15.81 -14.92
N LEU A 287 14.61 15.56 -14.08
CA LEU A 287 15.44 14.37 -14.22
C LEU A 287 14.57 13.10 -14.12
N ARG A 288 14.76 12.18 -15.06
CA ARG A 288 14.13 10.85 -15.07
C ARG A 288 15.18 9.77 -15.37
N PRO A 289 14.97 8.53 -14.92
CA PRO A 289 15.82 7.40 -15.31
C PRO A 289 15.84 7.19 -16.82
N GLU A 290 17.00 6.81 -17.35
CA GLU A 290 17.14 6.48 -18.76
C GLU A 290 16.46 5.14 -19.08
N ILE A 291 15.56 5.14 -20.07
CA ILE A 291 14.90 3.94 -20.59
C ILE A 291 15.71 3.43 -21.78
N LYS A 292 16.36 2.28 -21.61
CA LYS A 292 16.94 1.53 -22.72
C LYS A 292 15.78 0.98 -23.56
N LYS A 293 15.60 1.50 -24.78
CA LYS A 293 14.47 1.14 -25.67
C LYS A 293 14.48 -0.31 -26.12
N ASN A 294 15.61 -0.99 -25.98
CA ASN A 294 15.75 -2.38 -26.34
C ASN A 294 14.79 -3.17 -25.46
N ASN A 295 13.73 -3.71 -26.06
CA ASN A 295 12.83 -4.71 -25.48
C ASN A 295 11.60 -4.17 -24.74
N VAL A 296 11.24 -2.89 -24.94
CA VAL A 296 10.01 -2.33 -24.37
C VAL A 296 9.18 -1.66 -25.47
N PRO A 297 7.90 -2.02 -25.65
CA PRO A 297 7.02 -1.40 -26.64
C PRO A 297 6.86 0.12 -26.42
N ASP A 298 6.81 0.90 -27.50
CA ASP A 298 6.68 2.36 -27.43
C ASP A 298 5.42 2.82 -26.69
N ASN A 299 4.28 2.13 -26.86
CA ASN A 299 3.06 2.44 -26.12
C ASN A 299 3.25 2.34 -24.60
N PHE A 300 3.96 1.30 -24.15
CA PHE A 300 4.28 1.14 -22.73
C PHE A 300 5.16 2.28 -22.23
N ILE A 301 6.20 2.64 -23.00
CA ILE A 301 7.09 3.77 -22.69
C ILE A 301 6.29 5.07 -22.61
N ASN A 302 5.34 5.29 -23.52
CA ASN A 302 4.49 6.47 -23.53
C ASN A 302 3.59 6.53 -22.29
N ILE A 303 2.96 5.42 -21.89
CA ILE A 303 2.14 5.36 -20.67
C ILE A 303 3.01 5.61 -19.43
N LEU A 304 4.15 4.91 -19.30
CA LEU A 304 5.11 5.14 -18.22
C LEU A 304 5.51 6.61 -18.14
N LYS A 305 5.78 7.24 -19.30
CA LYS A 305 6.14 8.66 -19.35
C LYS A 305 5.04 9.61 -18.92
N LYS A 306 3.78 9.28 -19.18
CA LYS A 306 2.63 10.03 -18.65
C LYS A 306 2.53 9.88 -17.13
N CYS A 307 2.78 8.68 -16.59
CA CYS A 307 2.69 8.43 -15.16
C CYS A 307 3.68 9.29 -14.35
N TRP A 308 4.92 9.46 -14.82
CA TRP A 308 5.95 10.23 -14.11
C TRP A 308 6.09 11.69 -14.60
N ASP A 309 5.07 12.24 -15.27
CA ASP A 309 5.07 13.61 -15.76
C ASP A 309 5.33 14.60 -14.60
N PRO A 310 6.16 15.63 -14.76
CA PRO A 310 6.42 16.59 -13.70
C PRO A 310 5.14 17.31 -13.23
N ASN A 311 4.17 17.53 -14.12
CA ASN A 311 2.89 18.12 -13.77
C ASN A 311 1.90 17.01 -13.36
N PRO A 312 1.39 17.00 -12.11
CA PRO A 312 0.44 15.99 -11.65
C PRO A 312 -0.87 15.96 -12.48
N PHE A 313 -1.29 17.08 -13.08
CA PHE A 313 -2.51 17.15 -13.89
C PHE A 313 -2.40 16.46 -15.25
N ASN A 314 -1.18 16.19 -15.72
CA ASN A 314 -0.94 15.46 -16.96
C ASN A 314 -0.93 13.93 -16.75
N ARG A 315 -0.91 13.49 -15.49
CA ARG A 315 -0.83 12.07 -15.15
C ARG A 315 -2.22 11.42 -15.29
N PRO A 316 -2.30 10.20 -15.82
CA PRO A 316 -3.56 9.46 -15.86
C PRO A 316 -4.00 9.09 -14.43
N SER A 317 -5.28 8.88 -14.20
CA SER A 317 -5.75 8.25 -12.96
C SER A 317 -5.48 6.73 -12.98
N ALA A 318 -5.54 6.07 -11.81
CA ALA A 318 -5.51 4.61 -11.76
C ALA A 318 -6.64 3.97 -12.58
N TYR A 319 -7.77 4.67 -12.70
CA TYR A 319 -8.90 4.23 -13.52
C TYR A 319 -8.59 4.32 -15.02
N ASP A 320 -7.96 5.40 -15.49
CA ASP A 320 -7.55 5.52 -16.89
C ASP A 320 -6.54 4.43 -17.28
N LEU A 321 -5.58 4.15 -16.39
CA LEU A 321 -4.60 3.07 -16.59
C LEU A 321 -5.26 1.68 -16.65
N PHE A 322 -6.26 1.45 -15.80
CA PHE A 322 -7.08 0.23 -15.86
C PHE A 322 -7.84 0.11 -17.19
N LEU A 323 -8.35 1.21 -17.74
CA LEU A 323 -8.98 1.21 -19.06
C LEU A 323 -7.97 0.91 -20.17
N PHE A 324 -6.79 1.54 -20.17
CA PHE A 324 -5.74 1.24 -21.15
C PHE A 324 -5.35 -0.24 -21.15
N ASP A 325 -5.31 -0.87 -19.97
CA ASP A 325 -5.05 -2.31 -19.88
C ASP A 325 -6.13 -3.15 -20.56
N ASN A 326 -7.41 -2.84 -20.28
CA ASN A 326 -8.54 -3.57 -20.86
C ASN A 326 -8.60 -3.47 -22.39
N TYR A 327 -8.11 -2.36 -22.96
CA TYR A 327 -7.96 -2.20 -24.41
C TYR A 327 -6.69 -2.86 -24.98
N GLY A 328 -5.90 -3.54 -24.15
CA GLY A 328 -4.71 -4.27 -24.56
C GLY A 328 -3.48 -3.40 -24.80
N GLU A 329 -3.52 -2.11 -24.47
CA GLU A 329 -2.43 -1.16 -24.75
C GLU A 329 -1.15 -1.47 -23.94
N LEU A 330 -1.31 -2.10 -22.77
CA LEU A 330 -0.20 -2.60 -21.94
C LEU A 330 0.23 -4.03 -22.30
N SER A 331 -0.58 -4.75 -23.10
CA SER A 331 -0.41 -6.18 -23.39
C SER A 331 0.22 -6.42 -24.76
N VAL A 332 1.47 -5.99 -24.96
CA VAL A 332 2.24 -6.32 -26.16
C VAL A 332 3.05 -7.60 -25.92
N LYS A 333 3.30 -8.43 -26.95
CA LYS A 333 4.21 -9.57 -26.82
C LYS A 333 5.65 -9.10 -26.98
N ASN A 334 6.49 -9.42 -26.01
CA ASN A 334 7.92 -9.45 -26.19
C ASN A 334 8.45 -10.77 -25.62
N GLU A 335 9.20 -11.52 -26.42
CA GLU A 335 9.75 -12.83 -26.06
C GLU A 335 11.19 -12.72 -25.52
N GLU A 336 11.78 -11.52 -25.51
CA GLU A 336 13.15 -11.33 -25.04
C GLU A 336 13.25 -11.37 -23.51
N LEU A 337 14.30 -12.06 -23.05
CA LEU A 337 14.67 -12.13 -21.64
C LEU A 337 15.29 -10.80 -21.19
N PHE A 338 14.88 -10.34 -20.01
CA PHE A 338 15.44 -9.15 -19.38
C PHE A 338 16.61 -9.53 -18.48
N GLU A 339 17.83 -9.48 -19.02
CA GLU A 339 19.03 -9.51 -18.20
C GLU A 339 19.51 -8.10 -17.89
N SER A 340 19.49 -7.73 -16.61
CA SER A 340 20.14 -6.51 -16.14
C SER A 340 21.19 -6.83 -15.09
N LYS A 341 22.44 -6.50 -15.41
CA LYS A 341 23.51 -6.35 -14.43
C LYS A 341 23.62 -4.87 -14.10
N TYR A 342 23.54 -4.54 -12.83
CA TYR A 342 23.71 -3.20 -12.33
C TYR A 342 24.44 -3.24 -10.99
N GLU A 343 25.15 -2.17 -10.69
CA GLU A 343 25.72 -1.91 -9.37
C GLU A 343 24.91 -0.81 -8.70
N ILE A 344 24.70 -0.96 -7.40
CA ILE A 344 24.01 0.04 -6.59
C ILE A 344 25.08 0.97 -6.02
N HIS A 345 24.96 2.26 -6.32
CA HIS A 345 25.81 3.28 -5.71
C HIS A 345 25.67 3.22 -4.18
N PRO A 346 26.76 3.30 -3.40
CA PRO A 346 26.70 3.12 -1.94
C PRO A 346 25.74 4.09 -1.21
N GLY A 347 25.57 5.30 -1.75
CA GLY A 347 24.60 6.28 -1.25
C GLY A 347 23.16 6.11 -1.74
N ALA A 348 22.85 5.09 -2.54
CA ALA A 348 21.49 4.81 -3.01
C ALA A 348 20.72 4.01 -1.96
N ILE A 349 19.64 4.58 -1.43
CA ILE A 349 18.85 4.00 -0.34
C ILE A 349 17.42 3.77 -0.82
N TYR A 350 16.99 2.51 -0.84
CA TYR A 350 15.69 2.03 -1.35
C TYR A 350 14.72 1.56 -0.26
N THR A 351 14.99 1.94 0.99
CA THR A 351 14.12 1.74 2.14
C THR A 351 13.50 3.06 2.54
N SER A 352 12.22 3.04 2.90
CA SER A 352 11.50 4.23 3.36
C SER A 352 12.13 4.78 4.63
N ARG A 353 12.26 6.11 4.71
CA ARG A 353 12.85 6.82 5.84
C ARG A 353 12.33 8.25 5.89
N GLY A 354 12.43 8.88 7.06
CA GLY A 354 12.27 10.32 7.17
C GLY A 354 13.39 11.03 6.42
N LEU A 355 13.02 12.05 5.64
CA LEU A 355 13.91 12.85 4.82
C LEU A 355 14.12 14.25 5.38
N GLY A 356 13.38 14.69 6.41
CA GLY A 356 13.60 15.95 7.16
C GLY A 356 13.59 17.24 6.31
N ILE A 357 14.24 18.31 6.82
CA ILE A 357 14.32 19.69 6.26
C ILE A 357 14.86 19.75 4.81
N TYR A 358 15.40 18.65 4.28
CA TYR A 358 15.96 18.54 2.93
C TYR A 358 15.03 19.04 1.81
N ALA A 359 13.71 19.05 2.06
CA ALA A 359 12.69 19.56 1.15
C ALA A 359 12.40 21.07 1.31
N GLN A 360 12.64 21.67 2.48
CA GLN A 360 12.34 23.09 2.73
C GLN A 360 13.28 24.00 1.92
N ASP A 361 14.55 23.64 1.78
CA ASP A 361 15.50 24.41 0.97
C ASP A 361 15.14 24.39 -0.54
N LEU A 362 14.50 23.30 -1.01
CA LEU A 362 13.99 23.20 -2.40
C LEU A 362 12.77 24.10 -2.66
N SER A 363 12.09 24.54 -1.59
CA SER A 363 10.93 25.43 -1.68
C SER A 363 11.32 26.92 -1.73
N GLN A 364 12.51 27.27 -1.22
CA GLN A 364 12.97 28.66 -1.14
C GLN A 364 13.57 29.19 -2.46
N ASP A 365 14.09 28.33 -3.33
CA ASP A 365 14.69 28.71 -4.62
C ASP A 365 13.67 28.91 -5.76
N ASN A 366 12.41 29.30 -5.46
CA ASN A 366 11.34 29.28 -6.45
C ASN A 366 10.32 30.43 -6.32
N ASP A 367 10.82 31.66 -6.14
CA ASP A 367 9.98 32.87 -6.22
C ASP A 367 9.14 32.90 -7.52
N GLU A 368 9.68 32.45 -8.66
CA GLU A 368 8.93 32.36 -9.94
C GLU A 368 7.82 31.30 -9.94
N ILE A 369 7.95 30.19 -9.20
CA ILE A 369 6.91 29.16 -9.11
C ILE A 369 5.83 29.54 -8.09
N ILE A 370 6.20 30.21 -6.99
CA ILE A 370 5.23 30.77 -6.06
C ILE A 370 4.39 31.85 -6.75
N GLU A 371 5.00 32.70 -7.58
CA GLU A 371 4.28 33.70 -8.39
C GLU A 371 3.32 33.01 -9.39
N TRP A 372 3.77 31.96 -10.08
CA TRP A 372 2.94 31.15 -10.99
C TRP A 372 1.76 30.44 -10.30
N ILE A 373 1.97 29.86 -9.11
CA ILE A 373 0.93 29.20 -8.31
C ILE A 373 -0.08 30.24 -7.77
N THR A 374 0.40 31.42 -7.38
CA THR A 374 -0.44 32.48 -6.79
C THR A 374 -1.36 33.11 -7.83
N GLU A 375 -0.89 33.33 -9.06
CA GLU A 375 -1.73 33.83 -10.17
C GLU A 375 -2.84 32.84 -10.55
N LYS A 376 -2.58 31.53 -10.49
CA LYS A 376 -3.57 30.49 -10.82
C LYS A 376 -4.55 30.17 -9.69
N ARG A 377 -4.24 30.55 -8.43
CA ARG A 377 -5.13 30.35 -7.28
C ARG A 377 -6.40 31.22 -7.34
N LEU A 378 -6.41 32.26 -8.17
CA LEU A 378 -7.56 33.16 -8.37
C LEU A 378 -8.62 32.62 -9.34
N GLU A 379 -8.40 31.47 -9.99
CA GLU A 379 -9.34 30.91 -10.99
C GLU A 379 -10.10 29.63 -10.54
N VAL A 380 -9.95 29.17 -9.29
CA VAL A 380 -10.63 27.95 -8.81
C VAL A 380 -11.63 28.28 -7.70
N PRO A 381 -12.95 28.02 -7.88
CA PRO A 381 -13.93 28.19 -6.81
C PRO A 381 -13.72 27.16 -5.68
N GLY A 382 -13.47 27.71 -4.49
CA GLY A 382 -13.43 27.13 -3.13
C GLY A 382 -13.67 25.64 -2.92
N SER A 383 -12.69 24.98 -2.28
CA SER A 383 -12.93 23.87 -1.35
C SER A 383 -12.24 24.17 -0.02
N ASN A 384 -13.03 24.61 0.97
CA ASN A 384 -12.57 24.76 2.36
C ASN A 384 -12.50 23.37 3.00
N CYS A 385 -11.29 22.85 3.17
CA CYS A 385 -11.00 21.66 3.95
C CYS A 385 -10.84 22.04 5.43
N THR A 386 -11.94 22.17 6.18
CA THR A 386 -11.89 22.29 7.66
C THR A 386 -13.18 21.87 8.39
N THR A 387 -14.10 21.11 7.77
CA THR A 387 -15.41 20.78 8.40
C THR A 387 -15.85 19.32 8.25
N LYS A 388 -14.93 18.34 8.31
CA LYS A 388 -15.28 16.91 8.19
C LYS A 388 -14.90 16.00 9.37
N LEU A 389 -14.50 16.55 10.51
CA LEU A 389 -14.36 15.79 11.77
C LEU A 389 -15.57 15.94 12.72
N GLN A 390 -16.53 16.82 12.42
CA GLN A 390 -17.78 16.95 13.20
C GLN A 390 -18.96 16.18 12.61
N ASN A 391 -18.93 15.81 11.32
CA ASN A 391 -20.05 15.14 10.66
C ASN A 391 -20.03 13.61 10.77
N MET A 392 -19.06 13.02 11.46
CA MET A 392 -19.06 11.58 11.78
C MET A 392 -19.90 11.24 13.03
N ASN A 393 -20.38 12.23 13.80
CA ASN A 393 -21.24 11.99 14.97
C ASN A 393 -22.75 12.09 14.67
N ASP A 394 -23.15 12.71 13.55
CA ASP A 394 -24.57 12.99 13.28
C ASP A 394 -25.25 11.97 12.34
N GLU A 395 -24.50 11.11 11.65
CA GLU A 395 -25.07 10.00 10.84
C GLU A 395 -25.33 8.71 11.64
N PHE A 396 -24.97 8.67 12.93
CA PHE A 396 -25.19 7.51 13.82
C PHE A 396 -26.39 7.63 14.76
N GLY A 397 -27.25 8.65 14.58
CA GLY A 397 -28.30 9.00 15.55
C GLY A 397 -29.75 8.67 15.18
N ASN A 398 -30.10 8.33 13.94
CA ASN A 398 -31.51 8.14 13.57
C ASN A 398 -31.67 7.11 12.46
N ASN A 399 -31.99 5.87 12.84
CA ASN A 399 -32.85 4.96 12.08
C ASN A 399 -33.25 3.78 12.99
N PHE A 400 -34.07 4.06 13.99
CA PHE A 400 -34.95 3.11 14.64
C PHE A 400 -36.24 3.84 15.05
N GLU A 401 -37.23 3.82 14.16
CA GLU A 401 -38.66 3.67 14.48
C GLU A 401 -39.33 2.84 13.38
#